data_AF-A0A7L4ZH72-F1
#
_entry.id   AF-A0A7L4ZH72-F1
#
_cell.length_a   1.000
_cell.length_b   1.000
_cell.length_c   1.000
_cell.angle_alpha   90.00
_cell.angle_beta   90.00
_cell.angle_gamma   90.00
#
_symmetry.space_group_name_H-M   'P 1'
#
loop_
_entity.id
_entity.type
_entity.pdbx_description
1 polymer ?
#
loop_
_entity_poly.entity_id
_entity_poly.type
_entity_poly.pdbx_seq_one_letter_code
_entity_poly.pdbx_strand_id
1 'polypeptide(L)' 'MAKGKKCPSCKTSMFAQSEKVEPKGIYVVYVCRNGNCRHTEKTFESK' A
#
# COMPACT_ATOMS: atom_id res chain seq x y z
N MET A 1 14.16 1.81 3.74
CA MET A 1 13.28 2.87 3.17
C MET A 1 12.13 2.17 2.48
N ALA A 2 10.89 2.38 2.94
CA ALA A 2 9.71 1.70 2.40
C ALA A 2 9.68 1.80 0.86
N LYS A 3 9.52 0.67 0.18
CA LYS A 3 9.37 0.62 -1.29
C LYS A 3 8.11 1.39 -1.65
N GLY A 4 8.26 2.69 -1.90
CA GLY A 4 7.16 3.60 -2.20
C GLY A 4 6.55 3.22 -3.55
N LYS A 5 5.47 2.43 -3.52
CA LYS A 5 4.68 2.12 -4.70
C LYS A 5 4.09 3.43 -5.23
N LYS A 6 4.07 3.62 -6.55
CA LYS A 6 3.43 4.81 -7.15
C LYS A 6 1.99 4.48 -7.49
N CYS A 7 1.08 5.40 -7.20
CA CYS A 7 -0.32 5.25 -7.54
C CYS A 7 -0.47 5.25 -9.07
N PRO A 8 -1.11 4.23 -9.67
CA PRO A 8 -1.29 4.18 -11.13
C PRO A 8 -2.22 5.29 -11.64
N SER A 9 -3.10 5.83 -10.78
CA SER A 9 -4.07 6.86 -11.14
C SER A 9 -3.45 8.27 -11.17
N CYS A 10 -2.81 8.71 -10.09
CA CYS A 10 -2.27 10.08 -10.00
C CYS A 10 -0.74 10.16 -10.03
N LYS A 11 -0.04 9.02 -10.17
CA LYS A 11 1.43 8.90 -10.17
C LYS A 11 2.13 9.37 -8.88
N THR A 12 1.39 9.80 -7.86
CA THR A 12 1.90 10.15 -6.53
C THR A 12 2.35 8.92 -5.76
N SER A 13 3.28 9.10 -4.83
CA SER A 13 3.71 8.03 -3.92
C SER A 13 2.55 7.50 -3.07
N MET A 14 2.49 6.18 -2.92
CA MET A 14 1.63 5.49 -1.97
C MET A 14 2.43 5.18 -0.71
N PHE A 15 1.74 5.09 0.42
CA PHE A 15 2.31 4.69 1.70
C PHE A 15 1.53 3.50 2.27
N ALA A 16 2.21 2.63 3.01
CA ALA A 16 1.55 1.57 3.76
C ALA A 16 0.76 2.20 4.89
N GLN A 17 -0.56 2.11 4.84
CA GLN A 17 -1.45 2.59 5.89
C GLN A 17 -1.55 1.57 7.03
N SER A 18 -1.57 0.28 6.71
CA SER A 18 -1.68 -0.77 7.70
C SER A 18 -0.99 -2.04 7.21
N GLU A 19 -0.29 -2.68 8.13
CA GLU A 19 0.38 -3.96 7.94
C GLU A 19 -0.19 -4.93 8.96
N LYS A 20 -0.88 -5.96 8.47
CA LYS A 20 -1.46 -6.99 9.32
C LYS A 20 -0.71 -8.28 9.11
N VAL A 21 0.07 -8.67 10.11
CA VAL A 21 0.79 -9.93 10.13
C VAL A 21 -0.19 -11.06 10.46
N GLU A 22 -0.30 -12.04 9.57
CA GLU A 22 -1.11 -13.23 9.74
C GLU A 22 -0.23 -14.49 9.66
N PRO A 23 -0.65 -15.64 10.20
CA PRO A 23 0.17 -16.85 10.19
C PRO A 23 0.53 -17.37 8.80
N LYS A 24 -0.18 -16.91 7.75
CA LYS A 24 0.07 -17.29 6.35
C LYS A 24 0.93 -16.26 5.58
N GLY A 25 1.20 -15.08 6.15
CA GLY A 25 1.87 -13.98 5.45
C GLY A 25 1.46 -12.61 6.00
N ILE A 26 1.86 -11.53 5.33
CA ILE A 26 1.61 -10.15 5.75
C ILE A 26 0.67 -9.50 4.76
N TYR A 27 -0.44 -8.95 5.25
CA TYR A 27 -1.31 -8.07 4.46
C TYR A 27 -0.87 -6.63 4.61
N VAL A 28 -0.42 -6.03 3.52
CA VAL A 28 -0.05 -4.60 3.49
C VAL A 28 -1.10 -3.84 2.69
N VAL A 29 -1.71 -2.85 3.32
CA VAL A 29 -2.64 -1.93 2.68
C VAL A 29 -1.89 -0.67 2.30
N TYR A 30 -1.65 -0.46 1.01
CA TYR A 30 -1.10 0.76 0.47
C TYR A 30 -2.22 1.74 0.13
N VAL A 31 -2.06 2.99 0.54
CA VAL A 31 -2.99 4.06 0.18
C VAL A 31 -2.22 5.18 -0.49
N CYS A 32 -2.85 5.83 -1.46
CA CYS A 32 -2.24 6.97 -2.11
C CYS A 32 -2.06 8.13 -1.12
N ARG A 33 -0.89 8.78 -1.18
CA ARG A 33 -0.60 9.98 -0.37
C ARG A 33 -1.35 11.22 -0.84
N ASN A 34 -1.82 11.23 -2.08
CA ASN A 34 -2.58 12.35 -2.60
C ASN A 34 -3.99 12.32 -2.00
N GLY A 35 -4.34 13.30 -1.15
CA GLY A 35 -5.66 13.42 -0.53
C GLY A 35 -6.81 13.59 -1.52
N ASN A 36 -6.51 13.95 -2.77
CA ASN A 36 -7.48 14.03 -3.85
C ASN A 36 -7.66 12.70 -4.60
N CYS A 37 -6.76 11.73 -4.41
CA CYS A 37 -6.80 10.42 -5.05
C CYS A 37 -7.04 9.32 -3.99
N ARG A 38 -8.27 8.81 -3.90
CA ARG A 38 -8.65 7.76 -2.92
C ARG A 38 -8.25 6.34 -3.34
N HIS A 39 -7.19 6.20 -4.12
CA HIS A 39 -6.74 4.91 -4.60
C HIS A 39 -6.07 4.12 -3.47
N THR A 40 -6.55 2.91 -3.24
CA THR A 40 -6.04 1.99 -2.23
C THR A 40 -5.74 0.64 -2.88
N GLU A 41 -4.65 0.01 -2.45
CA GLU A 41 -4.20 -1.26 -2.99
C GLU A 41 -3.80 -2.17 -1.84
N LYS A 42 -4.46 -3.33 -1.76
CA LYS A 42 -4.16 -4.34 -0.75
C LYS A 42 -3.26 -5.40 -1.37
N THR A 43 -2.04 -5.51 -0.86
CA THR A 43 -1.08 -6.53 -1.28
C THR A 43 -0.93 -7.56 -0.16
N PHE A 44 -0.86 -8.82 -0.53
CA PHE A 44 -0.49 -9.90 0.39
C PHE A 44 0.94 -10.33 0.06
N GLU A 45 1.84 -10.18 1.02
CA GLU A 45 3.19 -10.73 0.96
C GLU A 45 3.23 -12.02 1.79
N SER A 46 3.05 -13.15 1.13
CA SER A 46 3.40 -14.46 1.68
C SER A 46 4.92 -14.57 1.78
N LYS A 47 5.41 -15.00 2.95
CA LYS A 47 6.84 -15.19 3.24
C LYS A 47 7.33 -16.51 2.67
#